data_AF-A0A7X7FUT8-F1
#
_entry.id   AF-A0A7X7FUT8-F1
#
_cell.length_a   1.000
_cell.length_b   1.000
_cell.length_c   1.000
_cell.angle_alpha   90.00
_cell.angle_beta   90.00
_cell.angle_gamma   90.00
#
_symmetry.space_group_name_H-M   'P 1'
#
loop_
_entity.id
_entity.type
_entity.pdbx_description
1 polymer ?
#
loop_
_entity_poly.entity_id
_entity_poly.type
_entity_poly.pdbx_seq_one_letter_code
_entity_poly.pdbx_strand_id
1 'polypeptide(L)'
;LLEDIHKSIFNKALAFREQNITKVDSWEEFVDVIENKGGFVSAHWDGTAETEEAIKEKTKATIRCIPLNNPQEEGKCVYSGKASKERVLFARAY
;
A
#
# COMPACT_ATOMS: atom_id res chain seq x y z
N LEU A 1 -4.13 34.30 7.45
CA LEU A 1 -2.70 34.01 7.68
C LEU A 1 -2.47 32.65 8.34
N LEU A 2 -2.88 32.41 9.60
CA LEU A 2 -2.69 31.10 10.25
C LEU A 2 -3.45 29.98 9.51
N GLU A 3 -4.68 30.24 9.09
CA GLU A 3 -5.49 29.30 8.31
C GLU A 3 -4.84 28.94 6.96
N ASP A 4 -4.22 29.92 6.31
CA ASP A 4 -3.58 29.71 5.00
C ASP A 4 -2.31 28.88 5.14
N ILE A 5 -1.54 29.10 6.22
CA ILE A 5 -0.38 28.27 6.57
C ILE A 5 -0.84 26.84 6.86
N HIS A 6 -1.91 26.65 7.63
CA HIS A 6 -2.46 25.34 7.92
C HIS A 6 -2.90 24.61 6.65
N LYS A 7 -3.68 25.28 5.79
CA LYS A 7 -4.12 24.74 4.50
C LYS A 7 -2.94 24.37 3.60
N SER A 8 -1.91 25.21 3.53
CA SER A 8 -0.72 24.96 2.71
C SER A 8 0.06 23.72 3.19
N ILE A 9 0.29 23.60 4.50
CA ILE A 9 0.98 22.44 5.08
C ILE A 9 0.17 21.16 4.88
N PHE A 10 -1.15 21.21 5.10
CA PHE A 10 -2.05 20.09 4.87
C PHE A 10 -2.00 19.63 3.40
N ASN A 11 -2.15 20.55 2.45
CA ASN A 11 -2.12 20.22 1.02
C ASN A 11 -0.77 19.64 0.60
N LYS A 12 0.33 20.16 1.15
CA LYS A 12 1.68 19.63 0.89
C LYS A 12 1.83 18.21 1.42
N ALA A 13 1.37 17.93 2.64
CA ALA A 13 1.40 16.59 3.23
C ALA A 13 0.48 15.62 2.48
N LEU A 14 -0.70 16.09 2.05
CA LEU A 14 -1.65 15.32 1.25
C LEU A 14 -1.04 14.91 -0.09
N ALA A 15 -0.48 15.86 -0.83
CA ALA A 15 0.19 15.61 -2.10
C ALA A 15 1.41 14.68 -1.93
N PHE A 16 2.20 14.88 -0.87
CA PHE A 16 3.33 13.99 -0.57
C PHE A 16 2.85 12.56 -0.34
N ARG A 17 1.79 12.35 0.46
CA ARG A 17 1.23 11.01 0.69
C ARG A 17 0.75 10.38 -0.61
N GLU A 18 0.01 11.11 -1.45
CA GLU A 18 -0.53 10.60 -2.72
C GLU A 18 0.58 10.19 -3.69
N GLN A 19 1.64 10.99 -3.79
CA GLN A 19 2.81 10.68 -4.64
C GLN A 19 3.63 9.49 -4.14
N ASN A 20 3.53 9.17 -2.84
CA ASN A 20 4.23 8.06 -2.20
C ASN A 20 3.35 6.81 -2.01
N ILE A 21 2.16 6.75 -2.64
CA ILE A 21 1.39 5.51 -2.78
C ILE A 21 1.64 4.97 -4.19
N THR A 22 2.22 3.78 -4.27
CA THR A 22 2.51 3.12 -5.56
C THR A 22 1.59 1.92 -5.73
N LYS A 23 0.83 1.88 -6.82
CA LYS A 23 0.05 0.69 -7.20
C LYS A 23 0.97 -0.33 -7.86
N VAL A 24 0.82 -1.60 -7.52
CA VAL A 24 1.58 -2.72 -8.10
C VAL A 24 0.67 -3.91 -8.34
N ASP A 25 0.98 -4.68 -9.36
CA ASP A 25 0.19 -5.86 -9.75
C ASP A 25 1.00 -7.16 -9.77
N SER A 26 2.32 -7.07 -9.65
CA SER A 26 3.22 -8.24 -9.57
C SER A 26 4.02 -8.27 -8.28
N TRP A 27 4.48 -9.47 -7.93
CA TRP A 27 5.35 -9.66 -6.77
C TRP A 27 6.69 -8.94 -6.94
N GLU A 28 7.23 -8.93 -8.16
CA GLU A 28 8.49 -8.27 -8.48
C GLU A 28 8.40 -6.75 -8.29
N GLU A 29 7.32 -6.13 -8.78
CA GLU A 29 7.06 -4.70 -8.55
C GLU A 29 6.86 -4.39 -7.07
N PHE A 30 6.14 -5.26 -6.36
CA PHE A 30 5.94 -5.11 -4.92
C PHE A 30 7.27 -5.05 -4.17
N VAL A 31 8.16 -6.01 -4.43
CA VAL A 31 9.48 -6.08 -3.78
C VAL A 31 10.34 -4.89 -4.18
N ASP A 32 10.37 -4.53 -5.46
CA ASP A 32 11.15 -3.38 -5.95
C ASP A 32 10.72 -2.08 -5.27
N VAL A 33 9.42 -1.83 -5.18
CA VAL A 33 8.91 -0.62 -4.53
C VAL A 33 9.23 -0.63 -3.03
N ILE A 34 9.10 -1.77 -2.34
CA ILE A 34 9.40 -1.86 -0.91
C ILE A 34 10.89 -1.61 -0.60
N GLU A 35 11.81 -2.12 -1.44
CA GLU A 35 13.24 -2.02 -1.19
C GLU A 35 13.87 -0.72 -1.74
N ASN A 36 13.46 -0.27 -2.93
CA ASN A 36 14.15 0.80 -3.65
C ASN A 36 13.44 2.16 -3.59
N LYS A 37 12.10 2.17 -3.52
CA LYS A 37 11.32 3.43 -3.49
C LYS A 37 10.82 3.79 -2.10
N GLY A 38 10.39 2.79 -1.33
CA GLY A 38 9.69 2.97 -0.06
C GLY A 38 8.29 3.55 -0.22
N GLY A 39 7.74 4.08 0.89
CA GLY A 39 6.38 4.59 0.94
C GLY A 39 5.32 3.50 1.09
N PHE A 40 4.11 3.78 0.62
CA PHE A 40 2.99 2.84 0.65
C PHE A 40 2.88 2.10 -0.69
N VAL A 41 2.57 0.82 -0.61
CA VAL A 41 2.32 -0.06 -1.76
C VAL A 41 0.85 -0.48 -1.74
N SER A 42 0.12 -0.14 -2.80
CA SER A 42 -1.28 -0.51 -2.99
C SER A 42 -1.34 -1.77 -3.86
N ALA A 43 -1.57 -2.91 -3.22
CA ALA A 43 -1.52 -4.22 -3.86
C ALA A 43 -2.74 -5.07 -3.47
N HIS A 44 -3.12 -5.99 -4.34
CA HIS A 44 -4.17 -6.96 -4.05
C HIS A 44 -3.74 -7.97 -2.99
N TRP A 45 -4.65 -8.28 -2.08
CA TRP A 45 -4.48 -9.27 -1.03
C TRP A 45 -5.68 -10.21 -0.96
N ASP A 46 -5.43 -11.50 -0.71
CA ASP A 46 -6.44 -12.57 -0.75
C ASP A 46 -7.25 -12.70 0.55
N GLY A 47 -6.98 -11.87 1.57
CA GLY A 47 -7.69 -11.91 2.85
C GLY A 47 -7.14 -12.93 3.85
N THR A 48 -6.05 -13.63 3.52
CA THR A 48 -5.52 -14.71 4.36
C THR A 48 -4.32 -14.28 5.18
N ALA A 49 -4.29 -14.72 6.45
CA ALA A 49 -3.22 -14.42 7.38
C ALA A 49 -1.89 -15.08 6.96
N GLU A 50 -1.97 -16.26 6.34
CA GLU A 50 -0.80 -16.99 5.84
C GLU A 50 -0.06 -16.20 4.76
N THR A 51 -0.81 -15.57 3.85
CA THR A 51 -0.22 -14.71 2.81
C THR A 51 0.38 -13.45 3.42
N GLU A 52 -0.28 -12.84 4.41
CA GLU A 52 0.27 -11.66 5.11
C GLU A 52 1.58 -11.98 5.81
N GLU A 53 1.65 -13.12 6.53
CA GLU A 53 2.85 -13.57 7.22
C GLU A 53 3.99 -13.86 6.25
N ALA A 54 3.72 -14.53 5.12
CA ALA A 54 4.73 -14.80 4.10
C ALA A 54 5.29 -13.51 3.46
N ILE A 55 4.44 -12.51 3.21
CA ILE A 55 4.88 -11.20 2.70
C ILE A 55 5.79 -10.51 3.73
N LYS A 56 5.39 -10.53 5.01
CA LYS A 56 6.16 -9.96 6.12
C LYS A 56 7.52 -10.63 6.27
N GLU A 57 7.60 -11.95 6.20
CA GLU A 57 8.89 -12.66 6.30
C GLU A 57 9.84 -12.31 5.16
N LYS A 58 9.31 -12.16 3.93
CA LYS A 58 10.13 -11.89 2.74
C LYS A 58 10.56 -10.44 2.60
N THR A 59 9.72 -9.49 3.00
CA THR A 59 9.91 -8.05 2.68
C THR A 59 9.91 -7.14 3.92
N LYS A 60 9.59 -7.69 5.10
CA LYS A 60 9.34 -6.95 6.36
C LYS A 60 8.18 -5.95 6.27
N ALA A 61 7.47 -5.91 5.14
CA ALA A 61 6.29 -5.07 4.98
C ALA A 61 5.07 -5.76 5.59
N THR A 62 4.19 -4.96 6.21
CA THR A 62 2.91 -5.42 6.77
C THR A 62 1.76 -4.59 6.22
N ILE A 63 0.54 -5.13 6.32
CA ILE A 63 -0.66 -4.39 5.98
C ILE A 63 -0.82 -3.25 7.01
N ARG A 64 -0.92 -2.02 6.52
CA ARG A 64 -1.05 -0.81 7.34
C ARG A 64 -2.50 -0.43 7.56
N CYS A 65 -3.31 -0.57 6.52
CA CYS A 65 -4.75 -0.44 6.60
C CYS A 65 -5.43 -1.00 5.33
N ILE A 66 -6.72 -1.30 5.48
CA ILE A 66 -7.65 -1.53 4.39
C ILE A 66 -8.47 -0.23 4.24
N PRO A 67 -8.35 0.52 3.14
CA PRO A 67 -9.05 1.78 3.00
C PRO A 67 -10.58 1.57 2.94
N LEU A 68 -11.33 2.23 3.81
CA LEU A 68 -12.80 2.05 3.93
C LEU A 68 -13.57 2.36 2.64
N ASN A 69 -13.07 3.29 1.83
CA ASN A 69 -13.69 3.71 0.56
C ASN A 69 -12.78 3.35 -0.64
N ASN A 70 -12.15 2.18 -0.61
CA ASN A 70 -11.39 1.70 -1.76
C ASN A 70 -12.33 1.30 -2.90
N PRO A 71 -12.02 1.65 -4.17
CA PRO A 71 -12.55 0.94 -5.31
C PRO A 71 -12.56 -0.57 -5.10
N GLN A 72 -13.73 -1.18 -5.25
CA GLN A 72 -13.86 -2.63 -5.33
C GLN A 72 -13.41 -3.04 -6.73
N GLU A 73 -12.21 -3.60 -6.79
CA GLU A 73 -11.49 -3.96 -8.00
C GLU A 73 -11.15 -5.44 -7.89
N GLU A 74 -11.65 -6.26 -8.82
CA GLU A 74 -11.24 -7.65 -8.86
C GLU A 74 -9.81 -7.76 -9.37
N GLY A 75 -8.99 -8.51 -8.62
CA GLY A 75 -7.60 -8.73 -8.96
C GLY A 75 -7.10 -10.04 -8.38
N LYS A 76 -5.78 -10.21 -8.45
CA LYS A 76 -5.09 -11.37 -7.89
C LYS A 76 -4.14 -10.92 -6.82
N CYS A 77 -4.11 -11.63 -5.71
CA CYS A 77 -3.18 -11.35 -4.64
C CYS A 77 -1.74 -11.31 -5.18
N VAL A 78 -1.03 -10.25 -4.81
CA VAL A 78 0.33 -9.95 -5.30
C VAL A 78 1.34 -11.05 -4.98
N TYR A 79 1.05 -11.88 -3.98
CA TYR A 79 1.92 -13.00 -3.58
C TYR A 79 1.33 -14.36 -3.94
N SER A 80 0.11 -14.67 -3.49
CA SER A 80 -0.47 -16.01 -3.65
C SER A 80 -1.13 -16.27 -5.00
N GLY A 81 -1.41 -15.21 -5.78
CA GLY A 81 -2.15 -15.29 -7.03
C GLY A 81 -3.65 -15.61 -6.89
N LYS A 82 -4.15 -15.82 -5.67
CA LYS A 82 -5.58 -16.07 -5.40
C LYS A 82 -6.43 -14.82 -5.66
N ALA A 83 -7.74 -14.99 -5.86
CA ALA A 83 -8.64 -13.87 -6.10
C ALA A 83 -8.65 -12.87 -4.93
N SER A 84 -8.72 -11.58 -5.28
CA SER A 84 -8.77 -10.45 -4.36
C SER A 84 -9.86 -9.49 -4.83
N LYS A 85 -10.61 -8.89 -3.89
CA LYS A 85 -11.74 -7.99 -4.19
C LYS A 85 -11.37 -6.52 -4.12
N GLU A 86 -10.22 -6.21 -3.52
CA GLU A 86 -9.76 -4.85 -3.29
C GLU A 86 -8.26 -4.83 -3.00
N ARG A 87 -7.67 -3.64 -3.11
CA ARG A 87 -6.26 -3.40 -2.75
C ARG A 87 -6.12 -3.01 -1.28
N VAL A 88 -5.02 -3.40 -0.67
CA VAL A 88 -4.65 -2.96 0.68
C VAL A 88 -3.33 -2.21 0.64
N LEU A 89 -3.05 -1.41 1.67
CA LEU A 89 -1.81 -0.64 1.76
C LEU A 89 -0.78 -1.40 2.58
N PHE A 90 0.34 -1.73 1.96
CA PHE A 90 1.53 -2.28 2.61
C PHE A 90 2.59 -1.19 2.80
N ALA A 91 3.37 -1.31 3.88
CA ALA A 91 4.61 -0.54 4.05
C ALA A 91 5.52 -1.25 5.06
N ARG A 92 6.82 -0.91 5.05
CA ARG A 92 7.73 -1.28 6.14
C ARG A 92 7.46 -0.36 7.34
N ALA A 93 7.20 -0.97 8.49
CA ALA A 93 7.04 -0.24 9.74
C ALA A 93 8.42 0.24 10.26
N TYR A 94 8.43 1.38 10.94
CA TYR A 94 9.59 1.95 11.62
C TYR A 94 10.01 1.11 12.83
#